data_AF-A0A9D8XP80-F1
#
_entry.id   AF-A0A9D8XP80-F1
#
_cell.length_a   1.000
_cell.length_b   1.000
_cell.length_c   1.000
_cell.angle_alpha   90.00
_cell.angle_beta   90.00
_cell.angle_gamma   90.00
#
_symmetry.space_group_name_H-M   'P 1'
#
loop_
_entity.id
_entity.type
_entity.pdbx_description
1 polymer ?
#
loop_
_entity_poly.entity_id
_entity_poly.type
_entity_poly.pdbx_seq_one_letter_code
_entity_poly.pdbx_strand_id
1 'polypeptide(L)'
;MSIVIKEVKSRCDLRKFVKFGIDLYEGNPYYCPPIFMDEMDTFNVKKNPALEVSDFIIFMAYRDNKIVGRIVGIVNHRANEAWKVKKCRFGWFDFIDDYEVFKALIDAVAAWGKSKGMDCLNGPVGFTDFDKEGLLIEGFDYNAPMASLYTHPYYIAHYERYGLEKEADWIEFQIQAPKDAPERMKRIAEIVSKRSKVHTVKVKNARELTKRYGYTYFDVFDAAYQKLYNF
;
A
#
# COMPACT_ATOMS: atom_id res chain seq x y z
N MET A 1 18.68 -19.30 17.87
CA MET A 1 17.45 -19.10 18.67
C MET A 1 16.28 -18.98 17.72
N SER A 2 15.12 -19.59 18.02
CA SER A 2 14.00 -19.66 17.09
C SER A 2 13.24 -18.33 16.97
N ILE A 3 12.75 -18.03 15.77
CA ILE A 3 11.81 -16.93 15.54
C ILE A 3 10.44 -17.33 16.08
N VAL A 4 9.80 -16.43 16.83
CA VAL A 4 8.43 -16.60 17.34
C VAL A 4 7.51 -15.61 16.63
N ILE A 5 6.53 -16.12 15.90
CA ILE A 5 5.48 -15.32 15.28
C ILE A 5 4.32 -15.14 16.27
N LYS A 6 3.89 -13.89 16.46
CA LYS A 6 2.74 -13.54 17.31
C LYS A 6 1.74 -12.70 16.53
N GLU A 7 0.47 -13.06 16.66
CA GLU A 7 -0.63 -12.26 16.15
C GLU A 7 -0.82 -11.01 17.02
N VAL A 8 -0.99 -9.85 16.39
CA VAL A 8 -1.25 -8.57 17.06
C VAL A 8 -2.75 -8.45 17.33
N LYS A 9 -3.14 -8.57 18.60
CA LYS A 9 -4.55 -8.56 19.03
C LYS A 9 -4.96 -7.31 19.82
N SER A 10 -3.98 -6.56 20.32
CA SER A 10 -4.23 -5.42 21.20
C SER A 10 -3.80 -4.11 20.56
N ARG A 11 -4.46 -3.02 20.95
CA ARG A 11 -4.05 -1.66 20.55
C ARG A 11 -2.62 -1.33 20.98
N CYS A 12 -2.15 -1.92 22.08
CA CYS A 12 -0.77 -1.74 22.55
C CYS A 12 0.22 -2.40 21.59
N ASP A 13 -0.06 -3.63 21.16
CA ASP A 13 0.78 -4.34 20.20
C ASP A 13 0.73 -3.70 18.82
N LEU A 14 -0.43 -3.17 18.40
CA LEU A 14 -0.54 -2.40 17.16
C LEU A 14 0.35 -1.14 17.18
N ARG A 15 0.48 -0.45 18.32
CA ARG A 15 1.43 0.66 18.43
C ARG A 15 2.87 0.21 18.24
N LYS A 16 3.25 -0.95 18.78
CA LYS A 16 4.59 -1.52 18.58
C LYS A 16 4.81 -1.90 17.11
N PHE A 17 3.78 -2.46 16.47
CA PHE A 17 3.78 -2.77 15.04
C PHE A 17 4.03 -1.54 14.18
N VAL A 18 3.29 -0.45 14.40
CA VAL A 18 3.47 0.81 13.66
C VAL A 18 4.86 1.39 13.94
N LYS A 19 5.26 1.44 15.21
CA LYS A 19 6.55 1.99 15.63
C LYS A 19 7.73 1.24 15.01
N PHE A 20 7.69 -0.09 14.98
CA PHE A 20 8.77 -0.88 14.38
C PHE A 20 9.02 -0.52 12.91
N GLY A 21 7.97 -0.35 12.11
CA GLY A 21 8.13 0.02 10.69
C GLY A 21 8.69 1.42 10.47
N ILE A 22 8.63 2.30 11.47
CA ILE A 22 9.26 3.63 11.45
C ILE A 22 10.70 3.53 11.94
N ASP A 23 10.90 2.92 13.10
CA ASP A 23 12.20 2.83 13.77
C ASP A 23 13.22 2.02 12.93
N LEU A 24 12.76 1.08 12.09
CA LEU A 24 13.65 0.30 11.21
C LEU A 24 14.45 1.19 10.24
N TYR A 25 13.89 2.33 9.83
CA TYR A 25 14.50 3.26 8.88
C TYR A 25 15.21 4.44 9.57
N GLU A 26 15.45 4.36 10.89
CA GLU A 26 16.14 5.41 11.63
C GLU A 26 17.50 5.76 11.00
N GLY A 27 17.73 7.05 10.75
CA GLY A 27 18.94 7.55 10.10
C GLY A 27 18.97 7.48 8.58
N ASN A 28 17.96 6.91 7.93
CA ASN A 28 17.86 6.93 6.46
C ASN A 28 17.39 8.31 5.95
N PRO A 29 18.18 9.02 5.11
CA PRO A 29 17.84 10.37 4.66
C PRO A 29 16.70 10.43 3.63
N TYR A 30 16.37 9.30 3.00
CA TYR A 30 15.40 9.23 1.91
C TYR A 30 14.05 8.65 2.33
N TYR A 31 13.99 8.05 3.52
CA TYR A 31 12.76 7.51 4.07
C TYR A 31 11.88 8.63 4.65
N CYS A 32 10.62 8.68 4.22
CA CYS A 32 9.61 9.56 4.79
C CYS A 32 8.66 8.74 5.67
N PRO A 33 8.73 8.87 7.01
CA PRO A 33 7.88 8.11 7.90
C PRO A 33 6.40 8.51 7.72
N PRO A 34 5.47 7.54 7.78
CA PRO A 34 4.05 7.87 7.77
C PRO A 34 3.64 8.60 9.05
N ILE A 35 2.50 9.30 8.98
CA ILE A 35 1.89 9.88 10.18
C ILE A 35 1.42 8.72 11.06
N PHE A 36 1.98 8.62 12.27
CA PHE A 36 1.73 7.49 13.18
C PHE A 36 0.24 7.25 13.44
N MET A 37 -0.55 8.32 13.58
CA MET A 37 -1.98 8.20 13.85
C MET A 37 -2.78 7.70 12.63
N ASP A 38 -2.33 8.04 11.42
CA ASP A 38 -2.97 7.57 10.18
C ASP A 38 -2.75 6.06 10.06
N GLU A 39 -1.54 5.56 10.30
CA GLU A 39 -1.23 4.12 10.34
C GLU A 39 -2.07 3.37 11.40
N MET A 40 -2.25 3.96 12.58
CA MET A 40 -3.11 3.38 13.62
C MET A 40 -4.59 3.36 13.21
N ASP A 41 -5.02 4.32 12.39
CA ASP A 41 -6.40 4.44 11.92
C ASP A 41 -6.67 3.54 10.71
N THR A 42 -5.67 3.18 9.91
CA THR A 42 -5.77 2.17 8.83
C THR A 42 -6.33 0.85 9.32
N PHE A 43 -5.94 0.40 10.53
CA PHE A 43 -6.41 -0.85 11.14
C PHE A 43 -7.63 -0.67 12.04
N ASN A 44 -8.30 0.48 11.98
CA ASN A 44 -9.50 0.76 12.76
C ASN A 44 -10.75 0.59 11.91
N VAL A 45 -11.54 -0.45 12.20
CA VAL A 45 -12.80 -0.77 11.51
C VAL A 45 -13.83 0.36 11.49
N LYS A 46 -13.75 1.33 12.41
CA LYS A 46 -14.65 2.51 12.42
C LYS A 46 -14.19 3.64 11.51
N LYS A 47 -12.96 3.58 11.00
CA LYS A 47 -12.30 4.65 10.24
C LYS A 47 -11.87 4.22 8.85
N ASN A 48 -11.57 2.94 8.65
CA ASN A 48 -11.20 2.40 7.35
C ASN A 48 -12.32 1.49 6.79
N PRO A 49 -13.13 1.98 5.83
CA PRO A 49 -14.18 1.19 5.19
C PRO A 49 -13.67 -0.03 4.41
N ALA A 50 -12.39 -0.05 4.00
CA ALA A 50 -11.83 -1.20 3.28
C ALA A 50 -11.82 -2.48 4.14
N LEU A 51 -11.89 -2.34 5.46
CA LEU A 51 -11.98 -3.45 6.41
C LEU A 51 -13.37 -4.10 6.44
N GLU A 52 -14.40 -3.46 5.90
CA GLU A 52 -15.75 -4.05 5.79
C GLU A 52 -15.80 -5.18 4.75
N VAL A 53 -14.87 -5.17 3.79
CA VAL A 53 -14.82 -6.10 2.65
C VAL A 53 -13.56 -6.97 2.65
N SER A 54 -12.72 -6.84 3.68
CA SER A 54 -11.44 -7.52 3.77
C SER A 54 -11.28 -8.22 5.12
N ASP A 55 -10.87 -9.48 5.08
CA ASP A 55 -10.26 -10.11 6.24
C ASP A 55 -8.79 -9.69 6.31
N PHE A 56 -8.25 -9.52 7.52
CA PHE A 56 -6.82 -9.31 7.70
C PHE A 56 -6.28 -9.95 8.96
N ILE A 57 -4.98 -10.19 8.96
CA ILE A 57 -4.23 -10.65 10.12
C ILE A 57 -2.92 -9.86 10.21
N ILE A 58 -2.54 -9.48 11.42
CA ILE A 58 -1.31 -8.75 11.67
C ILE A 58 -0.38 -9.65 12.47
N PHE A 59 0.82 -9.87 11.96
CA PHE A 59 1.86 -10.65 12.62
C PHE A 59 3.08 -9.80 12.94
N MET A 60 3.72 -10.16 14.05
CA MET A 60 5.04 -9.67 14.45
C MET A 60 5.97 -10.84 14.74
N ALA A 61 7.21 -10.73 14.28
CA ALA A 61 8.28 -11.68 14.56
C ALA A 61 9.12 -11.21 15.75
N TYR A 62 9.42 -12.14 16.65
CA TYR A 62 10.27 -11.92 17.81
C TYR A 62 11.47 -12.86 17.82
N ARG A 63 12.63 -12.32 18.19
CA ARG A 63 13.83 -13.08 18.57
C ARG A 63 14.32 -12.52 19.90
N ASP A 64 14.47 -13.36 20.92
CA ASP A 64 14.91 -12.96 22.27
C ASP A 64 14.09 -11.80 22.86
N ASN A 65 12.76 -11.87 22.72
CA ASN A 65 11.80 -10.82 23.10
C ASN A 65 11.97 -9.47 22.40
N LYS A 66 12.85 -9.35 21.41
CA LYS A 66 12.98 -8.18 20.55
C LYS A 66 12.17 -8.37 19.27
N ILE A 67 11.54 -7.30 18.81
CA ILE A 67 10.82 -7.28 17.54
C ILE A 67 11.87 -7.26 16.42
N VAL A 68 11.74 -8.19 15.47
CA VAL A 68 12.67 -8.33 14.35
C VAL A 68 11.97 -8.24 13.00
N GLY A 69 10.63 -8.23 12.98
CA GLY A 69 9.86 -7.97 11.77
C GLY A 69 8.36 -7.92 12.02
N ARG A 70 7.62 -7.48 11.00
CA ARG A 70 6.18 -7.30 11.00
C ARG A 70 5.62 -7.57 9.61
N ILE A 71 4.39 -8.05 9.52
CA ILE A 71 3.69 -8.27 8.25
C ILE A 71 2.17 -8.23 8.48
N VAL A 72 1.43 -7.81 7.47
CA VAL A 72 -0.04 -7.93 7.42
C VAL A 72 -0.39 -8.88 6.28
N GLY A 73 -1.26 -9.86 6.55
CA GLY A 73 -1.95 -10.64 5.53
C GLY A 73 -3.36 -10.07 5.32
N ILE A 74 -3.80 -9.98 4.07
CA ILE A 74 -5.09 -9.40 3.69
C ILE A 74 -5.79 -10.31 2.66
N VAL A 75 -7.08 -10.56 2.86
CA VAL A 75 -7.95 -11.18 1.84
C VAL A 75 -9.06 -10.19 1.55
N ASN A 76 -8.96 -9.50 0.41
CA ASN A 76 -9.99 -8.59 -0.06
C ASN A 76 -11.00 -9.39 -0.91
N HIS A 77 -12.20 -9.60 -0.36
CA HIS A 77 -13.21 -10.47 -0.98
C HIS A 77 -13.76 -9.86 -2.27
N ARG A 78 -13.97 -8.54 -2.29
CA ARG A 78 -14.48 -7.83 -3.48
C ARG A 78 -13.48 -7.86 -4.63
N ALA A 79 -12.21 -7.61 -4.35
CA ALA A 79 -11.16 -7.68 -5.37
C ALA A 79 -11.04 -9.10 -5.94
N ASN A 80 -10.99 -10.11 -5.07
CA ASN A 80 -10.92 -11.51 -5.51
C ASN A 80 -12.12 -11.93 -6.37
N GLU A 81 -13.33 -11.48 -6.03
CA GLU A 81 -14.54 -11.72 -6.83
C GLU A 81 -14.49 -11.01 -8.19
N ALA A 82 -14.17 -9.71 -8.20
CA ALA A 82 -14.13 -8.89 -9.41
C ALA A 82 -13.09 -9.41 -10.43
N TRP A 83 -11.90 -9.77 -9.93
CA TRP A 83 -10.78 -10.24 -10.74
C TRP A 83 -10.78 -11.75 -10.96
N LYS A 84 -11.71 -12.49 -10.32
CA LYS A 84 -11.84 -13.96 -10.38
C LYS A 84 -10.55 -14.69 -10.00
N VAL A 85 -9.91 -14.22 -8.92
CA VAL A 85 -8.66 -14.77 -8.38
C VAL A 85 -8.84 -15.15 -6.91
N LYS A 86 -7.88 -15.90 -6.37
CA LYS A 86 -7.85 -16.31 -4.96
C LYS A 86 -6.55 -15.85 -4.30
N LYS A 87 -6.35 -14.52 -4.29
CA LYS A 87 -5.14 -13.90 -3.77
C LYS A 87 -5.25 -13.64 -2.27
N CYS A 88 -4.21 -14.03 -1.54
CA CYS A 88 -3.85 -13.48 -0.24
C CYS A 88 -2.84 -12.37 -0.48
N ARG A 89 -3.23 -11.14 -0.20
CA ARG A 89 -2.33 -9.99 -0.21
C ARG A 89 -1.44 -10.01 1.02
N PHE A 90 -0.24 -9.45 0.92
CA PHE A 90 0.56 -9.08 2.08
C PHE A 90 1.04 -7.64 1.94
N GLY A 91 1.20 -6.95 3.06
CA GLY A 91 1.61 -5.53 3.10
C GLY A 91 2.18 -5.18 4.47
N TRP A 92 2.59 -3.92 4.65
CA TRP A 92 3.29 -3.45 5.86
C TRP A 92 4.38 -4.43 6.31
N PHE A 93 5.15 -4.90 5.34
CA PHE A 93 6.12 -5.96 5.54
C PHE A 93 7.49 -5.36 5.76
N ASP A 94 7.94 -5.38 7.01
CA ASP A 94 9.24 -4.86 7.41
C ASP A 94 9.98 -5.86 8.27
N PHE A 95 11.28 -6.06 8.05
CA PHE A 95 12.08 -7.06 8.75
C PHE A 95 13.54 -6.66 8.71
N ILE A 96 14.31 -7.01 9.75
CA ILE A 96 15.77 -6.88 9.73
C ILE A 96 16.38 -7.77 8.65
N ASP A 97 17.60 -7.47 8.17
CA ASP A 97 18.29 -8.25 7.13
C ASP A 97 18.66 -9.67 7.58
N ASP A 98 17.66 -10.54 7.65
CA ASP A 98 17.72 -11.91 8.12
C ASP A 98 16.63 -12.74 7.42
N TYR A 99 17.08 -13.71 6.63
CA TYR A 99 16.19 -14.53 5.82
C TYR A 99 15.27 -15.43 6.66
N GLU A 100 15.68 -15.85 7.86
CA GLU A 100 14.81 -16.65 8.72
C GLU A 100 13.60 -15.83 9.20
N VAL A 101 13.81 -14.53 9.45
CA VAL A 101 12.74 -13.61 9.84
C VAL A 101 11.79 -13.38 8.67
N PHE A 102 12.34 -13.08 7.49
CA PHE A 102 11.57 -12.93 6.24
C PHE A 102 10.68 -14.16 6.01
N LYS A 103 11.30 -15.34 5.99
CA LYS A 103 10.64 -16.60 5.67
C LYS A 103 9.54 -16.92 6.68
N ALA A 104 9.80 -16.73 7.97
CA ALA A 104 8.82 -17.01 9.02
C ALA A 104 7.57 -16.11 8.91
N LEU A 105 7.74 -14.83 8.55
CA LEU A 105 6.62 -13.89 8.38
C LEU A 105 5.80 -14.22 7.13
N ILE A 106 6.46 -14.45 5.99
CA ILE A 106 5.79 -14.80 4.73
C ILE A 106 5.07 -16.14 4.86
N ASP A 107 5.70 -17.17 5.45
CA ASP A 107 5.07 -18.47 5.66
C ASP A 107 3.83 -18.37 6.56
N ALA A 108 3.87 -17.51 7.58
CA ALA A 108 2.72 -17.29 8.47
C ALA A 108 1.52 -16.68 7.72
N VAL A 109 1.76 -15.69 6.85
CA VAL A 109 0.70 -15.12 6.01
C VAL A 109 0.23 -16.11 4.95
N ALA A 110 1.14 -16.84 4.30
CA ALA A 110 0.79 -17.86 3.31
C ALA A 110 -0.08 -18.97 3.93
N ALA A 111 0.25 -19.43 5.15
CA ALA A 111 -0.54 -20.43 5.87
C ALA A 111 -1.94 -19.88 6.23
N TRP A 112 -2.02 -18.64 6.70
CA TRP A 112 -3.29 -17.96 6.95
C TRP A 112 -4.13 -17.81 5.67
N GLY A 113 -3.54 -17.35 4.58
CA GLY A 113 -4.21 -17.25 3.27
C GLY A 113 -4.74 -18.59 2.78
N LYS A 114 -3.94 -19.67 2.89
CA LYS A 114 -4.39 -21.03 2.57
C LYS A 114 -5.58 -21.47 3.43
N SER A 115 -5.58 -21.15 4.72
CA SER A 115 -6.73 -21.44 5.61
C SER A 115 -8.01 -20.71 5.20
N LYS A 116 -7.87 -19.59 4.49
CA LYS A 116 -8.97 -18.80 3.91
C LYS A 116 -9.34 -19.23 2.49
N GLY A 117 -8.72 -20.29 1.97
CA GLY A 117 -8.98 -20.82 0.63
C GLY A 117 -8.26 -20.06 -0.49
N MET A 118 -7.25 -19.25 -0.17
CA MET A 118 -6.40 -18.58 -1.14
C MET A 118 -5.32 -19.52 -1.67
N ASP A 119 -4.94 -19.36 -2.94
CA ASP A 119 -3.92 -20.17 -3.61
C ASP A 119 -2.72 -19.37 -4.13
N CYS A 120 -2.81 -18.04 -4.10
CA CYS A 120 -1.77 -17.13 -4.56
C CYS A 120 -1.41 -16.12 -3.46
N LEU A 121 -0.12 -15.89 -3.23
CA LEU A 121 0.37 -14.81 -2.38
C LEU A 121 0.81 -13.65 -3.28
N ASN A 122 0.39 -12.42 -2.97
CA ASN A 122 0.66 -11.23 -3.78
C ASN A 122 1.01 -10.03 -2.89
N GLY A 123 2.05 -9.27 -3.23
CA GLY A 123 2.45 -8.11 -2.44
C GLY A 123 3.91 -7.68 -2.64
N PRO A 124 4.33 -6.58 -1.99
CA PRO A 124 3.57 -5.88 -0.96
C PRO A 124 2.50 -4.93 -1.55
N VAL A 125 1.25 -5.08 -1.10
CA VAL A 125 0.09 -4.27 -1.50
C VAL A 125 -0.85 -4.08 -0.30
N GLY A 126 -1.65 -3.01 -0.32
CA GLY A 126 -2.52 -2.66 0.80
C GLY A 126 -3.93 -3.24 0.73
N PHE A 127 -4.84 -2.63 1.49
CA PHE A 127 -6.27 -2.95 1.44
C PHE A 127 -6.90 -2.46 0.13
N THR A 128 -6.43 -1.32 -0.36
CA THR A 128 -6.90 -0.61 -1.56
C THR A 128 -5.71 -0.07 -2.37
N ASP A 129 -5.96 0.29 -3.62
CA ASP A 129 -4.97 0.93 -4.51
C ASP A 129 -4.51 2.34 -4.02
N PHE A 130 -5.15 2.88 -2.98
CA PHE A 130 -4.73 4.13 -2.32
C PHE A 130 -3.70 3.92 -1.21
N ASP A 131 -3.47 2.69 -0.78
CA ASP A 131 -2.41 2.36 0.15
C ASP A 131 -1.06 2.33 -0.60
N LYS A 132 0.06 2.40 0.14
CA LYS A 132 1.37 2.30 -0.50
C LYS A 132 1.64 0.87 -0.96
N GLU A 133 2.13 0.74 -2.19
CA GLU A 133 2.38 -0.56 -2.83
C GLU A 133 3.78 -0.66 -3.43
N GLY A 134 4.17 -1.90 -3.74
CA GLY A 134 5.37 -2.21 -4.51
C GLY A 134 6.65 -2.38 -3.67
N LEU A 135 7.69 -2.89 -4.31
CA LEU A 135 9.02 -3.08 -3.72
C LEU A 135 9.97 -2.12 -4.43
N LEU A 136 10.70 -1.28 -3.69
CA LEU A 136 11.71 -0.41 -4.29
C LEU A 136 12.89 -1.27 -4.76
N ILE A 137 13.12 -1.30 -6.07
CA ILE A 137 14.21 -2.07 -6.69
C ILE A 137 15.36 -1.19 -7.20
N GLU A 138 15.08 0.08 -7.52
CA GLU A 138 16.03 1.08 -8.01
C GLU A 138 15.66 2.46 -7.44
N GLY A 139 16.62 3.39 -7.35
CA GLY A 139 16.37 4.75 -6.86
C GLY A 139 16.42 4.93 -5.33
N PHE A 140 17.20 4.12 -4.62
CA PHE A 140 17.43 4.23 -3.16
C PHE A 140 18.09 5.55 -2.71
N ASP A 141 18.48 6.41 -3.66
CA ASP A 141 19.06 7.73 -3.48
C ASP A 141 18.05 8.87 -3.76
N TYR A 142 16.76 8.54 -3.87
CA TYR A 142 15.66 9.49 -4.03
C TYR A 142 14.71 9.43 -2.84
N ASN A 143 14.11 10.57 -2.50
CA ASN A 143 13.07 10.64 -1.47
C ASN A 143 11.91 9.69 -1.80
N ALA A 144 11.42 9.02 -0.76
CA ALA A 144 10.27 8.13 -0.86
C ALA A 144 9.09 8.82 -1.59
N PRO A 145 8.53 8.18 -2.63
CA PRO A 145 7.33 8.69 -3.29
C PRO A 145 6.13 8.63 -2.35
N MET A 146 5.08 9.39 -2.69
CA MET A 146 3.84 9.37 -1.90
C MET A 146 3.09 8.05 -2.06
N ALA A 147 3.11 7.46 -3.26
CA ALA A 147 2.28 6.33 -3.64
C ALA A 147 2.95 4.95 -3.45
N SER A 148 4.27 4.86 -3.51
CA SER A 148 4.99 3.57 -3.43
C SER A 148 5.77 3.42 -2.13
N LEU A 149 6.07 2.17 -1.77
CA LEU A 149 6.87 1.85 -0.58
C LEU A 149 8.35 2.16 -0.82
N TYR A 150 8.98 2.78 0.18
CA TYR A 150 10.44 2.84 0.28
C TYR A 150 10.91 1.68 1.15
N THR A 151 11.75 0.81 0.60
CA THR A 151 12.27 -0.39 1.26
C THR A 151 13.80 -0.43 1.26
N HIS A 152 14.41 -1.22 2.13
CA HIS A 152 15.87 -1.40 2.08
C HIS A 152 16.31 -2.28 0.89
N PRO A 153 17.50 -2.07 0.32
CA PRO A 153 18.00 -2.85 -0.83
C PRO A 153 18.04 -4.37 -0.60
N TYR A 154 18.30 -4.81 0.64
CA TYR A 154 18.39 -6.24 0.95
C TYR A 154 17.07 -6.99 0.74
N TYR A 155 15.92 -6.29 0.72
CA TYR A 155 14.61 -6.92 0.55
C TYR A 155 14.56 -7.73 -0.75
N ILE A 156 15.13 -7.21 -1.83
CA ILE A 156 15.11 -7.85 -3.16
C ILE A 156 15.66 -9.28 -3.08
N ALA A 157 16.83 -9.46 -2.46
CA ALA A 157 17.49 -10.75 -2.36
C ALA A 157 16.66 -11.76 -1.53
N HIS A 158 15.92 -11.32 -0.52
CA HIS A 158 15.06 -12.22 0.26
C HIS A 158 13.81 -12.64 -0.51
N TYR A 159 13.20 -11.73 -1.29
CA TYR A 159 12.06 -12.05 -2.16
C TYR A 159 12.46 -13.07 -3.22
N GLU A 160 13.56 -12.83 -3.93
CA GLU A 160 14.09 -13.74 -4.95
C GLU A 160 14.47 -15.10 -4.35
N ARG A 161 15.14 -15.11 -3.19
CA ARG A 161 15.54 -16.35 -2.50
C ARG A 161 14.35 -17.19 -2.06
N TYR A 162 13.22 -16.57 -1.73
CA TYR A 162 11.99 -17.28 -1.38
C TYR A 162 11.27 -17.85 -2.62
N GLY A 163 11.55 -17.30 -3.81
CA GLY A 163 10.90 -17.66 -5.07
C GLY A 163 9.67 -16.82 -5.39
N LEU A 164 9.59 -15.58 -4.88
CA LEU A 164 8.59 -14.61 -5.34
C LEU A 164 9.01 -14.07 -6.71
N GLU A 165 8.04 -13.95 -7.60
CA GLU A 165 8.23 -13.43 -8.95
C GLU A 165 7.58 -12.06 -9.12
N LYS A 166 8.13 -11.26 -10.02
CA LYS A 166 7.60 -9.94 -10.33
C LYS A 166 6.29 -10.06 -11.11
N GLU A 167 5.25 -9.37 -10.63
CA GLU A 167 3.96 -9.29 -11.33
C GLU A 167 3.81 -8.02 -12.18
N ALA A 168 4.30 -6.87 -11.68
CA ALA A 168 4.20 -5.58 -12.36
C ALA A 168 5.38 -4.66 -11.99
N ASP A 169 5.69 -3.70 -12.86
CA ASP A 169 6.68 -2.64 -12.63
C ASP A 169 5.97 -1.28 -12.61
N TRP A 170 6.27 -0.47 -11.59
CA TRP A 170 5.92 0.95 -11.55
C TRP A 170 7.17 1.76 -11.91
N ILE A 171 7.06 2.57 -12.95
CA ILE A 171 8.15 3.45 -13.39
C ILE A 171 7.84 4.86 -12.95
N GLU A 172 8.65 5.38 -12.03
CA GLU A 172 8.50 6.72 -11.49
C GLU A 172 9.50 7.68 -12.15
N PHE A 173 9.02 8.89 -12.46
CA PHE A 173 9.84 9.95 -13.02
C PHE A 173 9.78 11.19 -12.12
N GLN A 174 10.94 11.71 -11.75
CA GLN A 174 11.02 13.03 -11.15
C GLN A 174 10.92 14.08 -12.26
N ILE A 175 9.82 14.84 -12.26
CA ILE A 175 9.59 15.90 -13.24
C ILE A 175 9.67 17.25 -12.53
N GLN A 176 10.47 18.16 -13.08
CA GLN A 176 10.43 19.56 -12.66
C GLN A 176 9.23 20.24 -13.33
N ALA A 177 8.21 20.57 -12.54
CA ALA A 177 7.06 21.30 -13.03
C ALA A 177 7.49 22.72 -13.49
N PRO A 178 7.16 23.13 -14.73
CA PRO A 178 7.43 24.50 -15.16
C PRO A 178 6.59 25.49 -14.36
N LYS A 179 7.06 26.74 -14.24
CA LYS A 179 6.33 27.81 -13.53
C LYS A 179 4.93 28.05 -14.10
N ASP A 180 4.80 27.91 -15.41
CA ASP A 180 3.55 28.09 -16.16
C ASP A 180 3.28 26.89 -17.06
N ALA A 181 1.99 26.59 -17.27
CA ALA A 181 1.59 25.59 -18.25
C ALA A 181 2.04 26.00 -19.67
N PRO A 182 2.64 25.10 -20.46
CA PRO A 182 3.03 25.40 -21.84
C PRO A 182 1.85 25.91 -22.69
N GLU A 183 2.10 26.89 -23.55
CA GLU A 183 1.04 27.55 -24.32
C GLU A 183 0.25 26.58 -25.21
N ARG A 184 0.93 25.57 -25.76
CA ARG A 184 0.29 24.48 -26.50
C ARG A 184 -0.73 23.72 -25.66
N MET A 185 -0.41 23.43 -24.39
CA MET A 185 -1.33 22.72 -23.49
C MET A 185 -2.53 23.58 -23.13
N LYS A 186 -2.32 24.88 -22.85
CA LYS A 186 -3.41 25.84 -22.62
C LYS A 186 -4.39 25.87 -23.78
N ARG A 187 -3.89 26.02 -25.02
CA ARG A 187 -4.71 26.03 -26.23
C ARG A 187 -5.49 24.73 -26.43
N ILE A 188 -4.87 23.57 -26.20
CA ILE A 188 -5.56 22.27 -26.29
C ILE A 188 -6.67 22.18 -25.24
N ALA A 189 -6.38 22.56 -23.99
CA ALA A 189 -7.37 22.54 -22.91
C ALA A 189 -8.59 23.40 -23.26
N GLU A 190 -8.39 24.62 -23.78
CA GLU A 190 -9.50 25.49 -24.21
C GLU A 190 -10.37 24.86 -25.31
N ILE A 191 -9.74 24.24 -26.32
CA ILE A 191 -10.46 23.58 -27.42
C ILE A 191 -11.30 22.41 -26.88
N VAL A 192 -10.70 21.57 -26.03
CA VAL A 192 -11.37 20.42 -25.42
C VAL A 192 -12.53 20.88 -24.54
N SER A 193 -12.32 21.89 -23.69
CA SER A 193 -13.38 22.43 -22.82
C SER A 193 -14.57 22.98 -23.62
N LYS A 194 -14.31 23.77 -24.68
CA LYS A 194 -15.38 24.32 -25.55
C LYS A 194 -16.14 23.22 -26.29
N ARG A 195 -15.43 22.26 -26.88
CA ARG A 195 -16.04 21.16 -27.65
C ARG A 195 -16.88 20.24 -26.75
N SER A 196 -16.35 19.88 -25.58
CA SER A 196 -17.03 19.02 -24.61
C SER A 196 -18.05 19.76 -23.75
N LYS A 197 -18.18 21.10 -23.92
CA LYS A 197 -19.06 21.98 -23.14
C LYS A 197 -18.87 21.84 -21.61
N VAL A 198 -17.62 21.62 -21.18
CA VAL A 198 -17.26 21.50 -19.77
C VAL A 198 -16.63 22.80 -19.26
N HIS A 199 -16.78 23.06 -17.96
CA HIS A 199 -16.19 24.21 -17.28
C HIS A 199 -15.69 23.81 -15.89
N THR A 200 -14.69 24.54 -15.39
CA THR A 200 -14.16 24.32 -14.04
C THR A 200 -15.15 24.80 -13.00
N VAL A 201 -15.53 23.92 -12.07
CA VAL A 201 -16.34 24.28 -10.90
C VAL A 201 -15.43 24.61 -9.73
N LYS A 202 -15.62 25.78 -9.12
CA LYS A 202 -14.95 26.13 -7.86
C LYS A 202 -15.86 25.75 -6.69
N VAL A 203 -15.36 24.93 -5.78
CA VAL A 203 -16.02 24.58 -4.52
C VAL A 203 -15.35 25.32 -3.37
N LYS A 204 -16.12 25.69 -2.33
CA LYS A 204 -15.58 26.47 -1.20
C LYS A 204 -14.88 25.61 -0.17
N ASN A 205 -15.34 24.37 0.01
CA ASN A 205 -14.82 23.44 1.00
C ASN A 205 -15.20 21.99 0.64
N ALA A 206 -14.58 21.03 1.32
CA ALA A 206 -14.82 19.61 1.12
C ALA A 206 -16.30 19.22 1.32
N ARG A 207 -17.01 19.85 2.27
CA ARG A 207 -18.42 19.55 2.54
C ARG A 207 -19.33 19.87 1.35
N GLU A 208 -19.08 20.99 0.68
CA GLU A 208 -19.78 21.35 -0.55
C GLU A 208 -19.49 20.35 -1.67
N LEU A 209 -18.22 19.98 -1.85
CA LEU A 209 -17.80 18.98 -2.85
C LEU A 209 -18.52 17.65 -2.63
N THR A 210 -18.45 17.10 -1.42
CA THR A 210 -19.10 15.81 -1.07
C THR A 210 -20.61 15.88 -1.25
N LYS A 211 -21.26 16.97 -0.81
CA LYS A 211 -22.72 17.11 -0.96
C LYS A 211 -23.14 17.15 -2.43
N ARG A 212 -22.34 17.79 -3.28
CA ARG A 212 -22.71 18.06 -4.68
C ARG A 212 -22.31 16.93 -5.62
N TYR A 213 -21.20 16.26 -5.34
CA TYR A 213 -20.56 15.31 -6.26
C TYR A 213 -20.06 14.02 -5.60
N GLY A 214 -20.26 13.81 -4.29
CA GLY A 214 -19.57 12.76 -3.52
C GLY A 214 -19.49 11.41 -4.23
N TYR A 215 -20.62 10.72 -4.40
CA TYR A 215 -20.65 9.41 -5.07
C TYR A 215 -20.48 9.49 -6.59
N THR A 216 -21.04 10.50 -7.24
CA THR A 216 -20.94 10.63 -8.71
C THR A 216 -19.52 10.88 -9.18
N TYR A 217 -18.67 11.48 -8.34
CA TYR A 217 -17.24 11.59 -8.57
C TYR A 217 -16.58 10.21 -8.59
N PHE A 218 -16.87 9.37 -7.59
CA PHE A 218 -16.34 8.01 -7.52
C PHE A 218 -16.88 7.13 -8.64
N ASP A 219 -18.15 7.26 -9.04
CA ASP A 219 -18.70 6.53 -10.19
C ASP A 219 -17.91 6.79 -11.48
N VAL A 220 -17.54 8.05 -11.74
CA VAL A 220 -16.72 8.42 -12.90
C VAL A 220 -15.28 7.92 -12.76
N PHE A 221 -14.72 8.03 -11.56
CA PHE A 221 -13.39 7.55 -11.24
C PHE A 221 -13.28 6.04 -11.46
N ASP A 222 -14.21 5.26 -10.90
CA ASP A 222 -14.28 3.81 -11.04
C ASP A 222 -14.51 3.41 -12.50
N ALA A 223 -15.43 4.08 -13.20
CA ALA A 223 -15.67 3.81 -14.61
C ALA A 223 -14.42 4.01 -15.48
N ALA A 224 -13.59 5.02 -15.16
CA ALA A 224 -12.36 5.33 -15.88
C ALA A 224 -11.23 4.33 -15.59
N TYR A 225 -11.11 3.87 -14.34
CA TYR A 225 -9.92 3.17 -13.86
C TYR A 225 -10.12 1.69 -13.52
N GLN A 226 -11.35 1.15 -13.51
CA GLN A 226 -11.66 -0.28 -13.23
C GLN A 226 -10.88 -1.32 -14.05
N LYS A 227 -10.21 -0.92 -15.14
CA LYS A 227 -9.42 -1.81 -15.99
C LYS A 227 -7.92 -1.76 -15.69
N LEU A 228 -7.49 -0.81 -14.85
CA LEU A 228 -6.11 -0.72 -14.40
C LEU A 228 -5.80 -1.88 -13.45
N TYR A 229 -4.54 -2.29 -13.48
CA TYR A 229 -4.05 -3.33 -12.59
C TYR A 229 -4.30 -2.94 -11.12
N ASN A 230 -4.86 -3.87 -10.34
CA ASN A 230 -5.10 -3.76 -8.90
C ASN A 230 -6.13 -2.69 -8.43
N PHE A 231 -6.82 -2.04 -9.37
CA PHE A 231 -7.92 -1.12 -9.09
C PHE A 231 -9.21 -1.84 -8.63
#